data_AF-A0AAD4BR01-F1
#
_entry.id   AF-A0AAD4BR01-F1
#
_cell.length_a   1.000
_cell.length_b   1.000
_cell.length_c   1.000
_cell.angle_alpha   90.00
_cell.angle_beta   90.00
_cell.angle_gamma   90.00
#
_symmetry.space_group_name_H-M   'P 1'
#
loop_
_entity.id
_entity.type
_entity.pdbx_description
1 polymer ?
#
loop_
_entity_poly.entity_id
_entity_poly.type
_entity_poly.pdbx_seq_one_letter_code
_entity_poly.pdbx_strand_id
1 'polypeptide(L)'
;MGWLEVYHYERELDPDDCIFPSMGANGVLQPRDQLSHDTIQMWINEATAGAGIRGSFSTHCFRRGGAQYRFMFAPIGERWTLARVRWWGGWAENEQHDTLIRYLLDELHTYETDHSNALAPRPRNANESLMGEHSLVQPVTTEEVRSMMASVEANISDLRTQMGHVKGVVDANTSDLRDQMVHVKGTVQDLVSVVCTKVPLSGTTNIHHTNSANLNLSNLKEAPSQTKGLTIKIPPLAAPGTSTATRRRNTAATAAITRLSPGQACNSTPISMISNNGQTTPSTSRLATRTAGGHRRTSLSRSLPTAGVVIPDVPVRNPNGSRRPKCESWRDIVKHWTEGDPALGLHTPLRDWPPEWTRHNNRLFAVKYHQRSLVALEFLNTYRSDETRFLAAYPEAAKGHTALFNAINLARQARGEREVRA
;
A
#
# COMPACT_ATOMS: atom_id res chain seq x y z
N MET A 1 -11.00 15.78 10.40
CA MET A 1 -11.67 16.41 9.24
C MET A 1 -11.59 17.94 9.24
N GLY A 2 -11.13 18.62 10.30
CA GLY A 2 -11.08 20.09 10.32
C GLY A 2 -9.89 20.76 9.61
N TRP A 3 -9.10 20.06 8.79
CA TRP A 3 -7.95 20.72 8.14
C TRP A 3 -8.40 21.78 7.13
N LEU A 4 -9.42 21.48 6.32
CA LEU A 4 -10.01 22.45 5.40
C LEU A 4 -10.65 23.63 6.16
N GLU A 5 -11.40 23.32 7.20
CA GLU A 5 -12.09 24.32 8.03
C GLU A 5 -11.11 25.28 8.72
N VAL A 6 -10.05 24.74 9.32
CA VAL A 6 -9.08 25.51 10.11
C VAL A 6 -8.07 26.25 9.23
N TYR A 7 -7.56 25.62 8.16
CA TYR A 7 -6.42 26.17 7.42
C TYR A 7 -6.77 26.79 6.07
N HIS A 8 -7.96 26.54 5.52
CA HIS A 8 -8.32 27.01 4.19
C HIS A 8 -9.60 27.81 4.12
N TYR A 9 -10.65 27.40 4.83
CA TYR A 9 -11.96 28.04 4.74
C TYR A 9 -12.21 29.05 5.85
N GLU A 10 -11.56 28.88 7.01
CA GLU A 10 -11.82 29.68 8.22
C GLU A 10 -13.32 29.66 8.61
N ARG A 11 -14.02 28.61 8.18
CA ARG A 11 -15.44 28.34 8.44
C ARG A 11 -15.67 26.83 8.44
N GLU A 12 -16.78 26.42 9.04
CA GLU A 12 -17.27 25.03 8.97
C GLU A 12 -17.55 24.62 7.51
N LEU A 13 -17.39 23.33 7.22
CA LEU A 13 -17.72 22.78 5.91
C LEU A 13 -19.23 22.90 5.66
N ASP A 14 -19.59 23.49 4.53
CA ASP A 14 -20.99 23.51 4.07
C ASP A 14 -21.35 22.10 3.56
N PRO A 15 -22.58 21.61 3.75
CA PRO A 15 -23.05 20.37 3.13
C PRO A 15 -22.79 20.25 1.63
N ASP A 16 -22.73 21.37 0.91
CA ASP A 16 -22.46 21.42 -0.53
C ASP A 16 -20.96 21.47 -0.88
N ASP A 17 -20.07 21.58 0.10
CA ASP A 17 -18.63 21.61 -0.13
C ASP A 17 -18.06 20.21 -0.40
N CYS A 18 -17.19 20.12 -1.41
CA CYS A 18 -16.44 18.92 -1.73
C CYS A 18 -15.39 18.65 -0.65
N ILE A 19 -15.31 17.41 -0.16
CA ILE A 19 -14.24 16.95 0.76
C ILE A 19 -12.85 17.07 0.11
N PHE A 20 -12.78 16.88 -1.22
CA PHE A 20 -11.58 17.08 -2.03
C PHE A 20 -11.88 18.15 -3.09
N PRO A 21 -11.79 19.43 -2.73
CA PRO A 21 -12.07 20.54 -3.63
C PRO A 21 -10.99 20.63 -4.72
N SER A 22 -11.35 21.18 -5.87
CA SER A 22 -10.37 21.54 -6.88
C SER A 22 -9.48 22.69 -6.39
N MET A 23 -8.23 22.72 -6.85
CA MET A 23 -7.26 23.76 -6.50
C MET A 23 -6.92 24.55 -7.77
N GLY A 24 -7.15 25.86 -7.74
CA GLY A 24 -6.75 26.76 -8.81
C GLY A 24 -5.22 26.86 -8.92
N ALA A 25 -4.72 27.33 -10.06
CA ALA A 25 -3.28 27.53 -10.27
C ALA A 25 -2.61 28.51 -9.29
N ASN A 26 -3.41 29.34 -8.61
CA ASN A 26 -2.99 30.25 -7.54
C ASN A 26 -2.94 29.58 -6.15
N GLY A 27 -3.20 28.28 -6.04
CA GLY A 27 -3.26 27.56 -4.77
C GLY A 27 -4.55 27.77 -3.98
N VAL A 28 -5.54 28.49 -4.54
CA VAL A 28 -6.83 28.72 -3.88
C VAL A 28 -7.75 27.52 -4.12
N LEU A 29 -8.30 26.97 -3.03
CA LEU A 29 -9.28 25.88 -3.08
C LEU A 29 -10.64 26.43 -3.52
N GLN A 30 -11.33 25.67 -4.39
CA GLN A 30 -12.69 25.95 -4.83
C GLN A 30 -13.64 24.94 -4.17
N PRO A 31 -14.32 25.31 -3.06
CA PRO A 31 -15.05 24.35 -2.22
C PRO A 31 -16.11 23.54 -2.97
N ARG A 32 -16.80 24.16 -3.92
CA ARG A 32 -17.92 23.54 -4.65
C ARG A 32 -17.52 22.82 -5.94
N ASP A 33 -16.24 22.91 -6.31
CA ASP A 33 -15.74 22.28 -7.52
C ASP A 33 -15.02 20.99 -7.17
N GLN A 34 -15.44 19.88 -7.79
CA GLN A 34 -14.85 18.58 -7.54
C GLN A 34 -13.45 18.48 -8.17
N LEU A 35 -12.52 17.87 -7.45
CA LEU A 35 -11.20 17.53 -7.99
C LEU A 35 -11.34 16.63 -9.24
N SER A 36 -10.71 17.04 -10.34
CA SER A 36 -10.80 16.28 -11.59
C SER A 36 -10.00 14.98 -11.52
N HIS A 37 -10.46 13.97 -12.26
CA HIS A 37 -9.76 12.70 -12.38
C HIS A 37 -8.32 12.87 -12.89
N ASP A 38 -8.11 13.77 -13.86
CA ASP A 38 -6.79 14.02 -14.44
C ASP A 38 -5.82 14.63 -13.43
N THR A 39 -6.31 15.52 -12.56
CA THR A 39 -5.50 16.06 -11.46
C THR A 39 -5.12 14.97 -10.46
N ILE A 40 -6.04 14.08 -10.10
CA ILE A 40 -5.73 12.93 -9.23
C ILE A 40 -4.67 12.03 -9.87
N GLN A 41 -4.82 11.73 -11.17
CA GLN A 41 -3.88 10.89 -11.89
C GLN A 41 -2.49 11.54 -12.01
N MET A 42 -2.44 12.85 -12.20
CA MET A 42 -1.20 13.64 -12.18
C MET A 42 -0.51 13.54 -10.81
N TRP A 43 -1.23 13.74 -9.71
CA TRP A 43 -0.69 13.64 -8.35
C TRP A 43 -0.20 12.23 -8.02
N ILE A 44 -0.90 11.18 -8.47
CA ILE A 44 -0.44 9.80 -8.34
C ILE A 44 0.90 9.59 -9.04
N ASN A 45 1.03 10.09 -10.27
CA ASN A 45 2.27 9.98 -11.03
C ASN A 45 3.42 10.71 -10.34
N GLU A 46 3.16 11.92 -9.82
CA GLU A 46 4.16 12.71 -9.09
C GLU A 46 4.60 12.01 -7.80
N ALA A 47 3.66 11.53 -6.99
CA ALA A 47 3.94 10.84 -5.73
C ALA A 47 4.74 9.53 -5.95
N THR A 48 4.35 8.74 -6.96
CA THR A 48 5.05 7.48 -7.28
C THR A 48 6.46 7.73 -7.83
N ALA A 49 6.64 8.76 -8.66
CA ALA A 49 7.95 9.19 -9.12
C ALA A 49 8.83 9.70 -7.96
N GLY A 50 8.28 10.52 -7.06
CA GLY A 50 8.97 11.04 -5.88
C GLY A 50 9.40 9.94 -4.90
N ALA A 51 8.60 8.88 -4.80
CA ALA A 51 8.94 7.68 -4.02
C ALA A 51 9.92 6.72 -4.72
N GLY A 52 10.30 6.98 -5.97
CA GLY A 52 11.17 6.11 -6.76
C GLY A 52 10.52 4.79 -7.19
N ILE A 53 9.20 4.70 -7.14
CA ILE A 53 8.45 3.50 -7.52
C ILE A 53 8.34 3.48 -9.05
N ARG A 54 8.85 2.42 -9.68
CA ARG A 54 8.82 2.27 -11.13
C ARG A 54 7.45 1.73 -11.57
N GLY A 55 6.88 2.31 -12.63
CA GLY A 55 5.64 1.83 -13.25
C GLY A 55 4.60 2.94 -13.45
N SER A 56 3.48 2.59 -14.09
CA SER A 56 2.32 3.48 -14.22
C SER A 56 1.23 3.02 -13.25
N PHE A 57 0.82 3.90 -12.35
CA PHE A 57 -0.20 3.61 -11.34
C PHE A 57 -1.43 4.46 -11.62
N SER A 58 -2.61 3.88 -11.42
CA SER A 58 -3.89 4.59 -11.51
C SER A 58 -4.64 4.52 -10.19
N THR A 59 -5.69 5.32 -10.04
CA THR A 59 -6.63 5.22 -8.90
C THR A 59 -7.11 3.78 -8.69
N HIS A 60 -7.31 3.06 -9.79
CA HIS A 60 -7.69 1.66 -9.79
C HIS A 60 -6.63 0.74 -9.14
N CYS A 61 -5.34 1.01 -9.33
CA CYS A 61 -4.25 0.26 -8.70
C CYS A 61 -4.30 0.34 -7.17
N PHE A 62 -4.59 1.50 -6.60
CA PHE A 62 -4.68 1.67 -5.15
C PHE A 62 -5.90 0.98 -4.55
N ARG A 63 -7.06 1.05 -5.23
CA ARG A 63 -8.24 0.29 -4.82
C ARG A 63 -7.96 -1.22 -4.83
N ARG A 64 -7.29 -1.72 -5.88
CA ARG A 64 -6.90 -3.12 -5.99
C ARG A 64 -5.89 -3.52 -4.90
N GLY A 65 -4.80 -2.77 -4.77
CA GLY A 65 -3.74 -3.02 -3.80
C GLY A 65 -4.22 -2.95 -2.36
N GLY A 66 -5.13 -2.03 -2.04
CA GLY A 66 -5.75 -1.93 -0.72
C GLY A 66 -6.63 -3.15 -0.39
N ALA A 67 -7.42 -3.62 -1.35
CA ALA A 67 -8.22 -4.83 -1.19
C ALA A 67 -7.33 -6.07 -0.99
N GLN A 68 -6.26 -6.21 -1.78
CA GLN A 68 -5.29 -7.31 -1.63
C GLN A 68 -4.55 -7.22 -0.31
N TYR A 69 -4.13 -6.02 0.11
CA TYR A 69 -3.49 -5.82 1.41
C TYR A 69 -4.41 -6.27 2.54
N ARG A 70 -5.65 -5.77 2.59
CA ARG A 70 -6.59 -6.16 3.65
C ARG A 70 -6.98 -7.64 3.57
N PHE A 71 -7.01 -8.26 2.40
CA PHE A 71 -7.33 -9.67 2.29
C PHE A 71 -6.15 -10.59 2.69
N MET A 72 -4.92 -10.23 2.28
CA MET A 72 -3.77 -11.14 2.32
C MET A 72 -2.62 -10.67 3.19
N PHE A 73 -2.24 -9.40 3.05
CA PHE A 73 -0.97 -8.89 3.61
C PHE A 73 -1.10 -8.24 4.99
N ALA A 74 -2.32 -7.84 5.38
CA ALA A 74 -2.57 -7.28 6.70
C ALA A 74 -2.26 -8.32 7.80
N PRO A 75 -1.84 -7.86 9.00
CA PRO A 75 -1.65 -8.73 10.16
C PRO A 75 -2.89 -9.59 10.43
N ILE A 76 -2.66 -10.78 10.98
CA ILE A 76 -3.73 -11.69 11.36
C ILE A 76 -4.58 -11.01 12.44
N GLY A 77 -5.90 -10.99 12.24
CA GLY A 77 -6.86 -10.20 13.04
C GLY A 77 -7.26 -8.86 12.41
N GLU A 78 -6.42 -8.29 11.54
CA GLU A 78 -6.74 -7.09 10.75
C GLU A 78 -7.19 -7.39 9.31
N ARG A 79 -7.09 -8.67 8.91
CA ARG A 79 -7.52 -9.14 7.61
C ARG A 79 -9.03 -9.04 7.46
N TRP A 80 -9.46 -8.76 6.24
CA TRP A 80 -10.86 -8.67 5.90
C TRP A 80 -11.36 -9.96 5.28
N THR A 81 -12.57 -10.36 5.66
CA THR A 81 -13.29 -11.41 4.97
C THR A 81 -13.60 -10.99 3.54
N LEU A 82 -13.82 -11.96 2.65
CA LEU A 82 -14.19 -11.68 1.26
C LEU A 82 -15.44 -10.79 1.17
N ALA A 83 -16.41 -10.99 2.06
CA ALA A 83 -17.61 -10.17 2.16
C ALA A 83 -17.28 -8.70 2.50
N ARG A 84 -16.36 -8.46 3.44
CA ARG A 84 -15.94 -7.09 3.81
C ARG A 84 -15.15 -6.42 2.69
N VAL A 85 -14.27 -7.16 2.01
CA VAL A 85 -13.58 -6.66 0.81
C VAL A 85 -14.61 -6.29 -0.26
N ARG A 86 -15.54 -7.19 -0.56
CA ARG A 86 -16.62 -6.97 -1.54
C ARG A 86 -17.44 -5.70 -1.24
N TRP A 87 -17.81 -5.49 0.02
CA TRP A 87 -18.51 -4.30 0.45
C TRP A 87 -17.65 -3.04 0.30
N TRP A 88 -16.41 -3.06 0.79
CA TRP A 88 -15.52 -1.90 0.76
C TRP A 88 -15.20 -1.43 -0.66
N GLY A 89 -14.97 -2.36 -1.58
CA GLY A 89 -14.73 -1.99 -2.97
C GLY A 89 -16.00 -1.77 -3.77
N GLY A 90 -17.21 -1.81 -3.19
CA GLY A 90 -18.44 -1.49 -3.92
C GLY A 90 -18.75 -2.45 -5.07
N TRP A 91 -18.44 -3.74 -4.92
CA TRP A 91 -18.78 -4.76 -5.91
C TRP A 91 -20.26 -5.12 -5.81
N ALA A 92 -20.98 -5.14 -6.94
CA ALA A 92 -22.42 -5.41 -6.97
C ALA A 92 -22.73 -6.85 -6.54
N GLU A 93 -23.89 -7.09 -5.91
CA GLU A 93 -24.30 -8.40 -5.38
C GLU A 93 -24.41 -9.52 -6.44
N ASN A 94 -24.65 -9.14 -7.69
CA ASN A 94 -24.76 -10.04 -8.83
C ASN A 94 -23.41 -10.33 -9.53
N GLU A 95 -22.32 -9.68 -9.14
CA GLU A 95 -21.00 -9.97 -9.70
C GLU A 95 -20.48 -11.32 -9.18
N GLN A 96 -20.01 -12.18 -10.08
CA GLN A 96 -19.58 -13.54 -9.72
C GLN A 96 -18.37 -13.50 -8.77
N HIS A 97 -18.46 -14.25 -7.66
CA HIS A 97 -17.38 -14.41 -6.69
C HIS A 97 -16.04 -14.77 -7.34
N ASP A 98 -16.06 -15.57 -8.41
CA ASP A 98 -14.88 -15.97 -9.17
C ASP A 98 -14.14 -14.79 -9.81
N THR A 99 -14.86 -13.72 -10.17
CA THR A 99 -14.23 -12.51 -10.71
C THR A 99 -13.52 -11.72 -9.62
N LEU A 100 -14.12 -11.60 -8.44
CA LEU A 100 -13.48 -10.96 -7.29
C LEU A 100 -12.23 -11.74 -6.83
N ILE A 101 -12.37 -13.06 -6.70
CA ILE A 101 -11.27 -13.94 -6.32
C ILE A 101 -10.15 -13.87 -7.36
N ARG A 102 -10.47 -13.95 -8.65
CA ARG A 102 -9.48 -13.75 -9.73
C ARG A 102 -8.87 -12.36 -9.68
N TYR A 103 -9.61 -11.32 -9.33
CA TYR A 103 -9.08 -9.97 -9.16
C TYR A 103 -8.01 -9.89 -8.07
N LEU A 104 -8.27 -10.56 -6.94
CA LEU A 104 -7.38 -10.62 -5.79
C LEU A 104 -6.18 -11.53 -6.07
N LEU A 105 -6.39 -12.66 -6.77
CA LEU A 105 -5.41 -13.73 -6.99
C LEU A 105 -4.62 -13.64 -8.32
N ASP A 106 -5.05 -12.90 -9.35
CA ASP A 106 -4.34 -12.82 -10.65
C ASP A 106 -2.88 -12.34 -10.48
N GLU A 107 -2.67 -11.43 -9.53
CA GLU A 107 -1.33 -10.94 -9.21
C GLU A 107 -0.53 -11.97 -8.43
N LEU A 108 -1.20 -12.79 -7.60
CA LEU A 108 -0.61 -13.89 -6.84
C LEU A 108 -0.04 -14.96 -7.78
N HIS A 109 -0.71 -15.25 -8.89
CA HIS A 109 -0.16 -16.14 -9.92
C HIS A 109 1.15 -15.60 -10.53
N THR A 110 1.28 -14.27 -10.63
CA THR A 110 2.51 -13.61 -11.12
C THR A 110 3.63 -13.67 -10.06
N TYR A 111 3.30 -13.56 -8.78
CA TYR A 111 4.26 -13.73 -7.66
C TYR A 111 4.68 -15.19 -7.41
N GLU A 112 3.77 -16.15 -7.54
CA GLU A 112 4.09 -17.59 -7.40
C GLU A 112 4.95 -18.10 -8.56
N THR A 113 4.82 -17.50 -9.74
CA THR A 113 5.64 -17.89 -10.91
C THR A 113 6.99 -17.18 -10.93
N ASP A 114 7.13 -16.01 -10.31
CA ASP A 114 8.40 -15.33 -10.10
C ASP A 114 9.13 -15.88 -8.86
N HIS A 115 9.86 -16.99 -9.05
CA HIS A 115 10.65 -17.64 -8.00
C HIS A 115 11.93 -16.87 -7.62
N SER A 116 12.03 -15.58 -7.97
CA SER A 116 13.23 -14.75 -7.77
C SER A 116 13.63 -14.60 -6.30
N ASN A 117 12.69 -14.78 -5.37
CA ASN A 117 12.92 -14.75 -3.93
C ASN A 117 13.07 -16.13 -3.27
N ALA A 118 13.02 -17.23 -4.03
CA ALA A 118 13.08 -18.59 -3.49
C ALA A 118 14.41 -18.91 -2.78
N LEU A 119 15.46 -18.13 -3.07
CA LEU A 119 16.79 -18.24 -2.45
C LEU A 119 17.04 -17.20 -1.35
N ALA A 120 16.03 -16.44 -0.91
CA ALA A 120 16.19 -15.53 0.21
C ALA A 120 16.54 -16.32 1.50
N PRO A 121 17.54 -15.91 2.28
CA PRO A 121 18.03 -16.66 3.46
C PRO A 121 16.99 -16.94 4.55
N ARG A 122 15.81 -16.30 4.47
CA ARG A 122 14.64 -16.64 5.26
C ARG A 122 13.49 -16.98 4.32
N PRO A 123 13.12 -18.26 4.16
CA PRO A 123 11.87 -18.59 3.49
C PRO A 123 10.74 -17.95 4.30
N ARG A 124 9.90 -17.13 3.64
CA ARG A 124 8.51 -17.00 4.11
C ARG A 124 7.95 -18.40 3.91
N ASN A 125 7.55 -19.09 4.98
CA ASN A 125 6.96 -20.43 4.94
C ASN A 125 5.59 -20.45 4.23
N ALA A 126 5.51 -19.91 3.02
CA ALA A 126 4.32 -19.81 2.19
C ALA A 126 3.79 -21.20 1.79
N ASN A 127 4.65 -22.22 1.79
CA ASN A 127 4.28 -23.59 1.48
C ASN A 127 3.62 -24.33 2.66
N GLU A 128 3.69 -23.82 3.89
CA GLU A 128 3.13 -24.49 5.08
C GLU A 128 1.74 -23.93 5.48
N SER A 129 1.43 -22.71 5.07
CA SER A 129 0.13 -22.07 5.27
C SER A 129 -0.05 -21.02 4.20
N LEU A 130 -1.20 -21.04 3.51
CA LEU A 130 -1.58 -20.15 2.40
C LEU A 130 -1.29 -18.67 2.69
N MET A 131 -1.24 -18.26 3.96
CA MET A 131 -1.06 -16.87 4.38
C MET A 131 -0.08 -16.69 5.56
N GLY A 132 0.82 -17.65 5.81
CA GLY A 132 1.78 -17.57 6.92
C GLY A 132 1.15 -17.63 8.32
N GLU A 133 -0.09 -18.12 8.41
CA GLU A 133 -0.84 -18.28 9.67
C GLU A 133 -0.11 -19.19 10.65
N HIS A 134 0.62 -20.17 10.12
CA HIS A 134 1.40 -21.10 10.93
C HIS A 134 2.43 -20.37 11.79
N SER A 135 3.10 -19.32 11.29
CA SER A 135 4.21 -18.65 11.99
C SER A 135 3.80 -17.91 13.26
N LEU A 136 2.53 -17.50 13.42
CA LEU A 136 2.05 -16.86 14.65
C LEU A 136 1.46 -17.86 15.67
N VAL A 137 1.20 -19.09 15.24
CA VAL A 137 0.75 -20.19 16.11
C VAL A 137 1.88 -21.21 16.32
N GLN A 138 3.07 -20.98 15.74
CA GLN A 138 4.20 -21.83 16.01
C GLN A 138 4.57 -21.71 17.48
N PRO A 139 4.65 -22.84 18.21
CA PRO A 139 5.23 -22.80 19.55
C PRO A 139 6.63 -22.18 19.45
N VAL A 140 6.92 -21.25 20.36
CA VAL A 140 8.23 -20.57 20.43
C VAL A 140 9.33 -21.59 20.26
N THR A 141 10.23 -21.35 19.30
CA THR A 141 11.29 -22.32 19.01
C THR A 141 12.26 -22.38 20.19
N THR A 142 12.86 -23.55 20.41
CA THR A 142 13.81 -23.74 21.52
C THR A 142 14.99 -22.77 21.43
N GLU A 143 15.35 -22.33 20.23
CA GLU A 143 16.43 -21.36 20.02
C GLU A 143 16.04 -19.93 20.41
N GLU A 144 14.80 -19.52 20.12
CA GLU A 144 14.26 -18.23 20.59
C GLU A 144 14.16 -18.20 22.12
N VAL A 145 13.74 -19.31 22.75
CA VAL A 145 13.74 -19.42 24.22
C VAL A 145 15.17 -19.31 24.77
N ARG A 146 16.15 -19.99 24.17
CA ARG A 146 17.55 -19.90 24.59
C ARG A 146 18.10 -18.49 24.44
N SER A 147 17.80 -17.81 23.33
CA SER A 147 18.23 -16.43 23.09
C SER A 147 17.63 -15.46 24.11
N MET A 148 16.33 -15.61 24.40
CA MET A 148 15.65 -14.84 25.45
C MET A 148 16.26 -15.12 26.84
N MET A 149 16.51 -16.38 27.18
CA MET A 149 17.15 -16.75 28.44
C MET A 149 18.56 -16.17 28.56
N ALA A 150 19.37 -16.25 27.52
CA ALA A 150 20.73 -15.68 27.50
C ALA A 150 20.70 -14.15 27.69
N SER A 151 19.74 -13.45 27.07
CA SER A 151 19.54 -12.01 27.26
C SER A 151 19.15 -11.67 28.71
N VAL A 152 18.24 -12.45 29.30
CA VAL A 152 17.84 -12.29 30.72
C VAL A 152 19.03 -12.56 31.65
N GLU A 153 19.82 -13.60 31.40
CA GLU A 153 21.01 -13.93 32.19
C GLU A 153 22.09 -12.84 32.11
N ALA A 154 22.30 -12.25 30.92
CA ALA A 154 23.20 -11.12 30.73
C ALA A 154 22.73 -9.90 31.55
N ASN A 155 21.44 -9.55 31.49
CA ASN A 155 20.88 -8.44 32.26
C ASN A 155 20.97 -8.67 33.78
N ILE A 156 20.74 -9.90 34.25
CA ILE A 156 20.89 -10.25 35.68
C ILE A 156 22.35 -10.11 36.12
N SER A 157 23.29 -10.51 35.27
CA SER A 157 24.72 -10.42 35.56
C SER A 157 25.20 -8.97 35.62
N ASP A 158 24.69 -8.11 34.73
CA ASP A 158 24.96 -6.67 34.76
C ASP A 158 24.41 -6.04 36.05
N LEU A 159 23.15 -6.33 36.39
CA LEU A 159 22.54 -5.85 37.64
C LEU A 159 23.31 -6.29 38.88
N ARG A 160 23.80 -7.54 38.93
CA ARG A 160 24.64 -8.02 40.04
C ARG A 160 25.94 -7.23 40.14
N THR A 161 26.56 -6.92 39.00
CA THR A 161 27.81 -6.15 38.94
C THR A 161 27.59 -4.72 39.45
N GLN A 162 26.52 -4.06 39.00
CA GLN A 162 26.16 -2.72 39.47
C GLN A 162 25.87 -2.71 40.98
N MET A 163 25.13 -3.70 41.49
CA MET A 163 24.86 -3.82 42.92
C MET A 163 26.13 -4.07 43.74
N GLY A 164 27.09 -4.84 43.20
CA GLY A 164 28.42 -5.00 43.80
C GLY A 164 29.19 -3.68 43.90
N HIS A 165 29.13 -2.84 42.86
CA HIS A 165 29.74 -1.52 42.87
C HIS A 165 29.12 -0.60 43.93
N VAL A 166 27.78 -0.53 43.99
CA VAL A 166 27.06 0.26 45.00
C VAL A 166 27.42 -0.20 46.41
N LYS A 167 27.47 -1.52 46.65
CA LYS A 167 27.90 -2.07 47.93
C LYS A 167 29.32 -1.62 48.30
N GLY A 168 30.25 -1.69 47.35
CA GLY A 168 31.63 -1.24 47.58
C GLY A 168 31.73 0.25 47.94
N VAL A 169 30.93 1.11 47.29
CA VAL A 169 30.87 2.55 47.62
C VAL A 169 30.30 2.77 49.02
N VAL A 170 29.25 2.02 49.40
CA VAL A 170 28.67 2.10 50.75
C VAL A 170 29.66 1.64 51.81
N ASP A 171 30.37 0.54 51.58
CA ASP A 171 31.38 0.02 52.50
C ASP A 171 32.53 1.03 52.68
N ALA A 172 33.02 1.63 51.57
CA ALA A 172 34.07 2.66 51.60
C ALA A 172 33.65 3.92 52.37
N ASN A 173 32.44 4.43 52.12
CA ASN A 173 31.90 5.57 52.86
C ASN A 173 31.72 5.24 54.34
N THR A 174 31.33 4.01 54.67
CA THR A 174 31.17 3.57 56.06
C THR A 174 32.52 3.49 56.78
N SER A 175 33.58 3.04 56.11
CA SER A 175 34.94 3.08 56.66
C SER A 175 35.45 4.51 56.85
N ASP A 176 35.25 5.40 55.86
CA ASP A 176 35.68 6.79 55.95
C ASP A 176 34.99 7.52 57.12
N LEU A 177 33.67 7.34 57.27
CA LEU A 177 32.93 7.86 58.43
C LEU A 177 33.44 7.32 59.76
N ARG A 178 33.84 6.04 59.82
CA ARG A 178 34.43 5.44 61.02
C ARG A 178 35.77 6.08 61.35
N ASP A 179 36.63 6.28 60.36
CA ASP A 179 37.96 6.88 60.53
C ASP A 179 37.86 8.35 60.94
N GLN A 180 36.97 9.11 60.30
CA GLN A 180 36.64 10.48 60.71
C GLN A 180 36.18 10.53 62.17
N MET A 181 35.33 9.60 62.60
CA MET A 181 34.85 9.55 63.98
C MET A 181 35.96 9.21 64.98
N VAL A 182 36.94 8.38 64.61
CA VAL A 182 38.14 8.12 65.43
C VAL A 182 38.99 9.40 65.55
N HIS A 183 39.17 10.14 64.46
CA HIS A 183 39.91 11.40 64.47
C HIS A 183 39.24 12.49 65.32
N VAL A 184 37.91 12.61 65.23
CA VAL A 184 37.11 13.52 66.08
C VAL A 184 37.23 13.14 67.55
N LYS A 185 37.19 11.84 67.89
CA LYS A 185 37.42 11.40 69.28
C LYS A 185 38.81 11.77 69.77
N GLY A 186 39.84 11.59 68.96
CA GLY A 186 41.22 11.98 69.30
C GLY A 186 41.36 13.48 69.57
N THR A 187 40.83 14.32 68.68
CA THR A 187 40.85 15.79 68.85
C THR A 187 40.07 16.25 70.08
N VAL A 188 38.91 15.64 70.37
CA VAL A 188 38.18 15.92 71.61
C VAL A 188 39.00 15.52 72.85
N GLN A 189 39.66 14.36 72.82
CA GLN A 189 40.52 13.89 73.91
C GLN A 189 41.70 14.86 74.17
N ASP A 190 42.35 15.33 73.10
CA ASP A 190 43.45 16.30 73.19
C ASP A 190 42.97 17.64 73.75
N LEU A 191 41.83 18.15 73.27
CA LEU A 191 41.22 19.38 73.79
C LEU A 191 40.90 19.26 75.29
N VAL A 192 40.34 18.13 75.73
CA VAL A 192 40.08 17.85 77.15
C VAL A 192 41.38 17.90 77.96
N SER A 193 42.47 17.28 77.46
CA SER A 193 43.78 17.32 78.12
C SER A 193 44.37 18.74 78.22
N VAL A 194 44.20 19.56 77.18
CA VAL A 194 44.65 20.97 77.18
C VAL A 194 43.86 21.81 78.19
N VAL A 195 42.55 21.61 78.30
CA VAL A 195 41.71 22.32 79.27
C VAL A 195 42.09 21.93 80.71
N CYS A 196 42.33 20.65 80.98
CA CYS A 196 42.73 20.17 82.31
C CYS A 196 44.12 20.68 82.76
N THR A 197 45.00 21.10 81.85
CA THR A 197 46.37 21.55 82.18
C THR A 197 46.52 23.06 82.34
N LYS A 198 45.48 23.87 82.06
CA LYS A 198 45.57 25.35 82.06
C LYS A 198 44.66 26.09 83.04
N VAL A 199 44.00 25.42 83.99
CA VAL A 199 43.24 26.10 85.05
C VAL A 199 43.84 25.81 86.43
N PRO A 200 44.58 26.74 87.03
CA PRO A 200 44.87 26.69 88.46
C PRO A 200 43.63 27.19 89.21
N LEU A 201 42.77 26.26 89.62
CA LEU A 201 41.68 26.54 90.56
C LEU A 201 42.22 26.43 91.99
N SER A 202 42.73 27.55 92.49
CA SER A 202 42.71 27.83 93.93
C SER A 202 41.31 28.29 94.30
N GLY A 203 40.57 27.49 95.05
CA GLY A 203 39.24 27.87 95.52
C GLY A 203 38.39 26.68 95.97
N THR A 204 38.66 26.19 97.17
CA THR A 204 37.82 25.27 97.94
C THR A 204 36.41 25.83 98.15
N THR A 205 35.39 25.08 97.74
CA THR A 205 34.13 24.93 98.49
C THR A 205 33.42 23.62 98.12
N ASN A 206 33.23 22.78 99.14
CA ASN A 206 32.39 21.59 99.17
C ASN A 206 30.92 21.95 98.97
N ILE A 207 30.23 21.36 98.00
CA ILE A 207 28.79 21.06 98.10
C ILE A 207 28.49 19.71 97.44
N HIS A 208 27.71 18.92 98.17
CA HIS A 208 27.32 17.53 97.96
C HIS A 208 26.40 17.26 96.75
N HIS A 209 26.43 15.99 96.32
CA HIS A 209 25.30 15.12 95.94
C HIS A 209 24.57 15.32 94.59
N THR A 210 24.74 14.33 93.70
CA THR A 210 23.74 13.32 93.24
C THR A 210 23.74 13.06 91.73
N ASN A 211 23.50 11.78 91.44
CA ASN A 211 22.94 11.18 90.22
C ASN A 211 23.84 10.91 89.01
N SER A 212 24.20 9.62 88.92
CA SER A 212 24.23 8.85 87.68
C SER A 212 23.08 9.25 86.75
N ALA A 213 23.41 9.89 85.64
CA ALA A 213 22.53 9.98 84.48
C ALA A 213 23.18 9.22 83.32
N ASN A 214 22.55 8.09 82.99
CA ASN A 214 22.69 7.38 81.73
C ASN A 214 22.65 8.38 80.57
N LEU A 215 23.73 8.48 79.78
CA LEU A 215 23.69 9.15 78.48
C LEU A 215 22.97 8.22 77.51
N ASN A 216 21.65 8.34 77.50
CA ASN A 216 20.79 7.74 76.50
C ASN A 216 20.97 8.54 75.19
N LEU A 217 21.62 7.92 74.21
CA LEU A 217 21.84 8.46 72.87
C LEU A 217 20.56 8.30 72.03
N SER A 218 19.48 8.97 72.45
CA SER A 218 18.23 9.03 71.71
C SER A 218 17.77 10.48 71.66
N ASN A 219 18.35 11.26 70.74
CA ASN A 219 17.77 12.47 70.13
C ASN A 219 18.79 13.11 69.17
N LEU A 220 18.97 12.50 67.99
CA LEU A 220 19.34 13.28 66.81
C LEU A 220 18.03 13.81 66.22
N LYS A 221 17.77 15.07 66.53
CA LYS A 221 16.67 15.86 65.98
C LYS A 221 16.92 16.06 64.49
N GLU A 222 15.94 15.71 63.67
CA GLU A 222 15.90 15.97 62.23
C GLU A 222 16.37 17.40 61.93
N ALA A 223 17.43 17.52 61.14
CA ALA A 223 17.68 18.71 60.35
C ALA A 223 16.73 18.68 59.15
N PRO A 224 16.21 19.84 58.69
CA PRO A 224 15.32 19.88 57.55
C PRO A 224 16.07 19.42 56.30
N SER A 225 15.64 18.30 55.74
CA SER A 225 16.02 17.83 54.41
C SER A 225 15.62 18.90 53.38
N GLN A 226 16.53 19.81 53.05
CA GLN A 226 16.49 20.50 51.76
C GLN A 226 16.84 19.47 50.69
N THR A 227 15.82 18.81 50.17
CA THR A 227 15.89 18.15 48.87
C THR A 227 16.15 19.21 47.81
N LYS A 228 17.42 19.55 47.59
CA LYS A 228 17.84 20.07 46.29
C LYS A 228 17.66 18.92 45.31
N GLY A 229 16.61 19.03 44.50
CA GLY A 229 16.33 18.10 43.41
C GLY A 229 17.59 17.90 42.59
N LEU A 230 18.08 16.66 42.57
CA LEU A 230 19.11 16.24 41.64
C LEU A 230 18.43 16.20 40.26
N THR A 231 18.47 17.32 39.53
CA THR A 231 18.17 17.34 38.11
C THR A 231 19.25 16.53 37.42
N ILE A 232 18.96 15.24 37.17
CA ILE A 232 19.73 14.42 36.25
C ILE A 232 19.49 15.02 34.86
N LYS A 233 20.43 15.84 34.38
CA LYS A 233 20.52 16.18 32.96
C LYS A 233 20.90 14.90 32.22
N ILE A 234 19.90 14.23 31.67
CA ILE A 234 20.08 13.23 30.63
C ILE A 234 20.71 13.96 29.42
N PRO A 235 21.91 13.59 28.94
CA PRO A 235 22.43 14.15 27.70
C PRO A 235 21.50 13.77 26.55
N PRO A 236 21.27 14.67 25.57
CA PRO A 236 20.41 14.36 24.44
C PRO A 236 20.97 13.16 23.68
N LEU A 237 20.08 12.20 23.45
CA LEU A 237 20.29 11.04 22.59
C LEU A 237 20.73 11.54 21.21
N ALA A 238 21.98 11.26 20.84
CA ALA A 238 22.50 11.57 19.54
C ALA A 238 21.66 10.87 18.47
N ALA A 239 21.11 11.66 17.55
CA ALA A 239 20.46 11.16 16.35
C ALA A 239 21.45 10.27 15.55
N PRO A 240 20.99 9.18 14.92
CA PRO A 240 21.84 8.40 14.04
C PRO A 240 22.30 9.28 12.87
N GLY A 241 23.62 9.40 12.74
CA GLY A 241 24.28 10.22 11.74
C GLY A 241 23.84 9.85 10.33
N THR A 242 23.34 10.85 9.61
CA THR A 242 23.31 10.85 8.16
C THR A 242 24.76 10.87 7.65
N SER A 243 25.16 9.75 7.05
CA SER A 243 26.43 9.60 6.36
C SER A 243 26.47 10.56 5.18
N THR A 244 27.19 11.67 5.31
CA THR A 244 27.57 12.55 4.21
C THR A 244 28.71 11.88 3.42
N ALA A 245 28.33 11.09 2.42
CA ALA A 245 29.23 10.68 1.37
C ALA A 245 29.55 11.90 0.48
N THR A 246 30.77 12.42 0.61
CA THR A 246 31.37 13.36 -0.32
C THR A 246 31.45 12.71 -1.71
N ARG A 247 30.53 13.05 -2.60
CA ARG A 247 30.65 12.77 -4.04
C ARG A 247 30.87 14.06 -4.81
N ARG A 248 32.13 14.28 -5.16
CA ARG A 248 32.55 15.16 -6.26
C ARG A 248 31.73 14.87 -7.53
N ARG A 249 31.19 15.90 -8.17
CA ARG A 249 31.18 16.06 -9.63
C ARG A 249 30.87 17.51 -10.02
N ASN A 250 31.84 18.10 -10.70
CA ASN A 250 31.67 19.19 -11.65
C ASN A 250 30.65 18.76 -12.71
N THR A 251 29.78 19.68 -13.17
CA THR A 251 29.80 20.25 -14.54
C THR A 251 28.58 21.13 -14.77
N ALA A 252 28.86 22.28 -15.37
CA ALA A 252 27.91 23.22 -15.95
C ALA A 252 27.08 22.61 -17.09
N ALA A 253 25.86 23.10 -17.27
CA ALA A 253 25.31 23.47 -18.57
C ALA A 253 23.92 24.11 -18.38
N THR A 254 23.90 25.44 -18.39
CA THR A 254 22.73 26.26 -18.66
C THR A 254 22.35 26.08 -20.12
N ALA A 255 21.15 25.59 -20.41
CA ALA A 255 20.55 25.69 -21.73
C ALA A 255 19.06 26.00 -21.60
N ALA A 256 18.70 27.16 -22.13
CA ALA A 256 17.36 27.68 -22.27
C ALA A 256 16.50 26.77 -23.15
N ILE A 257 15.21 26.62 -22.82
CA ILE A 257 14.20 26.23 -23.80
C ILE A 257 12.95 27.13 -23.66
N THR A 258 12.66 27.70 -24.81
CA THR A 258 11.60 28.59 -25.25
C THR A 258 10.19 28.02 -25.04
N ARG A 259 9.27 28.93 -24.73
CA ARG A 259 7.81 28.81 -24.78
C ARG A 259 7.31 28.10 -26.05
N LEU A 260 6.25 27.30 -25.93
CA LEU A 260 5.10 27.26 -26.85
C LEU A 260 3.90 26.60 -26.14
N SER A 261 2.77 27.31 -26.07
CA SER A 261 1.41 26.81 -25.84
C SER A 261 0.69 26.68 -27.21
N PRO A 262 -0.61 26.33 -27.31
CA PRO A 262 -1.49 25.48 -26.49
C PRO A 262 -2.27 24.42 -27.33
N GLY A 263 -3.01 23.54 -26.65
CA GLY A 263 -4.37 23.18 -27.09
C GLY A 263 -4.63 21.71 -27.42
N GLN A 264 -5.41 21.03 -26.57
CA GLN A 264 -6.59 20.29 -27.02
C GLN A 264 -7.45 19.87 -25.84
N ALA A 265 -8.68 20.37 -25.81
CA ALA A 265 -9.71 20.06 -24.83
C ALA A 265 -10.31 18.66 -25.10
N CYS A 266 -10.42 17.85 -24.04
CA CYS A 266 -11.19 16.61 -24.02
C CYS A 266 -12.54 16.87 -23.34
N ASN A 267 -13.60 16.90 -24.16
CA ASN A 267 -14.97 16.91 -23.68
C ASN A 267 -15.31 15.55 -23.05
N SER A 268 -15.70 15.55 -21.77
CA SER A 268 -16.32 14.40 -21.11
C SER A 268 -17.66 14.82 -20.54
N THR A 269 -18.72 14.19 -21.05
CA THR A 269 -20.10 14.28 -20.57
C THR A 269 -20.27 13.51 -19.25
N PRO A 270 -21.08 14.01 -18.30
CA PRO A 270 -21.27 13.37 -17.00
C PRO A 270 -22.30 12.23 -17.04
N ILE A 271 -22.04 11.17 -16.26
CA ILE A 271 -22.98 10.09 -15.96
C ILE A 271 -23.77 10.49 -14.71
N SER A 272 -25.08 10.73 -14.86
CA SER A 272 -25.99 10.99 -13.75
C SER A 272 -26.30 9.70 -12.98
N MET A 273 -26.15 9.73 -11.66
CA MET A 273 -26.72 8.73 -10.76
C MET A 273 -28.16 9.11 -10.43
N ILE A 274 -29.13 8.25 -10.76
CA ILE A 274 -30.50 8.36 -10.28
C ILE A 274 -30.71 7.33 -9.18
N SER A 275 -31.08 7.85 -8.01
CA SER A 275 -31.58 7.14 -6.84
C SER A 275 -33.01 6.65 -7.10
N ASN A 276 -33.34 5.42 -6.70
CA ASN A 276 -34.74 5.01 -6.64
C ASN A 276 -35.03 4.14 -5.41
N ASN A 277 -36.00 4.61 -4.63
CA ASN A 277 -36.59 4.01 -3.45
C ASN A 277 -37.83 3.18 -3.85
N GLY A 278 -38.02 2.04 -3.18
CA GLY A 278 -39.33 1.47 -2.81
C GLY A 278 -40.04 0.58 -3.84
N GLN A 279 -40.14 -0.73 -3.55
CA GLN A 279 -41.34 -1.34 -2.96
C GLN A 279 -41.28 -2.87 -3.03
N THR A 280 -41.50 -3.48 -1.87
CA THR A 280 -41.62 -4.91 -1.61
C THR A 280 -43.04 -5.42 -1.90
N THR A 281 -43.20 -6.55 -2.61
CA THR A 281 -44.25 -7.56 -2.34
C THR A 281 -43.77 -8.95 -2.77
N PRO A 282 -44.32 -10.05 -2.19
CA PRO A 282 -43.67 -11.36 -2.15
C PRO A 282 -44.27 -12.35 -3.16
N SER A 283 -43.49 -13.36 -3.58
CA SER A 283 -44.02 -14.55 -4.25
C SER A 283 -43.17 -15.79 -4.01
N THR A 284 -43.69 -16.62 -3.09
CA THR A 284 -43.97 -18.05 -3.26
C THR A 284 -42.83 -18.99 -3.67
N SER A 285 -42.40 -19.77 -2.68
CA SER A 285 -41.67 -21.02 -2.78
C SER A 285 -42.33 -22.05 -3.71
N ARG A 286 -41.55 -22.72 -4.56
CA ARG A 286 -41.79 -24.12 -4.92
C ARG A 286 -40.48 -24.92 -5.00
N LEU A 287 -40.43 -25.89 -4.09
CA LEU A 287 -39.53 -27.02 -4.03
C LEU A 287 -39.96 -28.05 -5.09
N ALA A 288 -39.06 -28.55 -5.93
CA ALA A 288 -39.26 -29.82 -6.64
C ALA A 288 -37.97 -30.38 -7.27
N THR A 289 -37.50 -31.44 -6.63
CA THR A 289 -37.05 -32.73 -7.21
C THR A 289 -35.81 -32.79 -8.11
N ARG A 290 -34.73 -33.30 -7.50
CA ARG A 290 -33.68 -34.11 -8.13
C ARG A 290 -34.27 -35.27 -8.92
N THR A 291 -33.79 -35.51 -10.14
CA THR A 291 -33.61 -36.87 -10.69
C THR A 291 -32.36 -36.91 -11.56
N ALA A 292 -31.62 -38.02 -11.43
CA ALA A 292 -30.32 -38.30 -11.98
C ALA A 292 -30.30 -38.51 -13.51
N GLY A 293 -29.12 -38.36 -14.12
CA GLY A 293 -28.88 -38.76 -15.51
C GLY A 293 -27.43 -38.51 -15.91
N GLY A 294 -26.56 -39.48 -15.66
CA GLY A 294 -25.15 -39.42 -16.01
C GLY A 294 -24.94 -39.41 -17.52
N HIS A 295 -24.22 -38.40 -18.02
CA HIS A 295 -23.48 -38.49 -19.27
C HIS A 295 -22.01 -38.17 -19.02
N ARG A 296 -21.25 -39.25 -18.93
CA ARG A 296 -19.80 -39.33 -18.96
C ARG A 296 -19.33 -38.78 -20.31
N ARG A 297 -19.17 -37.46 -20.44
CA ARG A 297 -18.43 -36.85 -21.56
C ARG A 297 -16.95 -37.10 -21.29
N THR A 298 -16.40 -38.04 -22.04
CA THR A 298 -14.98 -38.14 -22.33
C THR A 298 -14.47 -36.74 -22.70
N SER A 299 -13.73 -36.13 -21.78
CA SER A 299 -13.02 -34.89 -22.00
C SER A 299 -11.89 -35.16 -23.00
N LEU A 300 -12.16 -34.96 -24.28
CA LEU A 300 -11.09 -34.62 -25.21
C LEU A 300 -10.55 -33.28 -24.73
N SER A 301 -9.45 -33.33 -23.98
CA SER A 301 -8.59 -32.19 -23.70
C SER A 301 -8.05 -31.67 -25.03
N ARG A 302 -8.83 -30.82 -25.70
CA ARG A 302 -8.39 -30.13 -26.92
C ARG A 302 -7.76 -28.81 -26.50
N SER A 303 -6.48 -28.71 -26.82
CA SER A 303 -5.53 -27.68 -26.42
C SER A 303 -5.98 -26.26 -26.76
N LEU A 304 -5.58 -25.32 -25.90
CA LEU A 304 -5.42 -23.89 -26.21
C LEU A 304 -4.68 -23.71 -27.56
N PRO A 305 -4.84 -22.57 -28.25
CA PRO A 305 -4.21 -22.34 -29.54
C PRO A 305 -2.74 -22.72 -29.49
N THR A 306 -2.35 -23.66 -30.35
CA THR A 306 -0.97 -24.08 -30.57
C THR A 306 -0.12 -22.82 -30.71
N ALA A 307 1.02 -22.78 -30.01
CA ALA A 307 1.96 -21.65 -30.06
C ALA A 307 2.12 -21.16 -31.51
N GLY A 308 1.69 -19.92 -31.79
CA GLY A 308 1.79 -19.31 -33.12
C GLY A 308 0.53 -18.60 -33.64
N VAL A 309 -0.65 -18.80 -33.07
CA VAL A 309 -1.88 -18.13 -33.54
C VAL A 309 -1.98 -16.71 -32.95
N VAL A 310 -1.73 -15.68 -33.78
CA VAL A 310 -1.79 -14.26 -33.37
C VAL A 310 -2.82 -13.53 -34.23
N ILE A 311 -3.65 -12.67 -33.61
CA ILE A 311 -4.43 -11.67 -34.34
C ILE A 311 -3.51 -10.46 -34.59
N PRO A 312 -3.07 -10.20 -35.85
CA PRO A 312 -2.06 -9.17 -36.13
C PRO A 312 -2.48 -7.78 -35.64
N ASP A 313 -1.57 -6.83 -35.44
CA ASP A 313 -1.98 -5.44 -35.19
C ASP A 313 -2.35 -4.73 -36.50
N VAL A 314 -3.27 -3.77 -36.39
CA VAL A 314 -3.72 -2.94 -37.51
C VAL A 314 -3.54 -1.46 -37.11
N PRO A 315 -2.97 -0.60 -37.97
CA PRO A 315 -2.49 -0.85 -39.33
C PRO A 315 -1.31 -1.83 -39.40
N VAL A 316 -1.28 -2.66 -40.45
CA VAL A 316 -0.20 -3.64 -40.66
C VAL A 316 1.13 -2.93 -40.86
N ARG A 317 2.21 -3.49 -40.30
CA ARG A 317 3.58 -3.04 -40.53
C ARG A 317 4.15 -3.71 -41.77
N ASN A 318 4.70 -2.92 -42.68
CA ASN A 318 5.42 -3.40 -43.85
C ASN A 318 6.82 -3.91 -43.46
N PRO A 319 7.48 -4.73 -44.29
CA PRO A 319 8.83 -5.23 -44.04
C PRO A 319 9.88 -4.14 -43.83
N ASN A 320 9.68 -2.95 -44.43
CA ASN A 320 10.53 -1.78 -44.25
C ASN A 320 10.28 -1.02 -42.93
N GLY A 321 9.41 -1.53 -42.06
CA GLY A 321 9.04 -0.91 -40.78
C GLY A 321 7.98 0.19 -40.86
N SER A 322 7.60 0.64 -42.06
CA SER A 322 6.52 1.63 -42.23
C SER A 322 5.16 0.99 -41.92
N ARG A 323 4.21 1.79 -41.44
CA ARG A 323 2.82 1.33 -41.23
C ARG A 323 2.00 1.65 -42.47
N ARG A 324 1.09 0.74 -42.84
CA ARG A 324 0.08 1.05 -43.85
C ARG A 324 -0.77 2.25 -43.44
N PRO A 325 -1.26 3.05 -44.41
CA PRO A 325 -2.15 4.17 -44.11
C PRO A 325 -3.34 3.75 -43.27
N LYS A 326 -3.71 4.57 -42.28
CA LYS A 326 -4.87 4.27 -41.42
C LYS A 326 -6.16 4.17 -42.23
N CYS A 327 -6.32 4.95 -43.29
CA CYS A 327 -7.49 4.90 -44.16
C CYS A 327 -7.71 3.54 -44.84
N GLU A 328 -6.67 2.72 -44.97
CA GLU A 328 -6.73 1.39 -45.59
C GLU A 328 -6.89 0.25 -44.57
N SER A 329 -6.79 0.56 -43.27
CA SER A 329 -6.79 -0.46 -42.21
C SER A 329 -8.03 -1.35 -42.18
N TRP A 330 -9.18 -0.88 -42.68
CA TRP A 330 -10.40 -1.68 -42.76
C TRP A 330 -10.32 -2.76 -43.84
N ARG A 331 -9.55 -2.54 -44.91
CA ARG A 331 -9.29 -3.55 -45.94
C ARG A 331 -8.46 -4.70 -45.39
N ASP A 332 -7.44 -4.38 -44.59
CA ASP A 332 -6.67 -5.39 -43.87
C ASP A 332 -7.57 -6.20 -42.93
N ILE A 333 -8.54 -5.56 -42.26
CA ILE A 333 -9.53 -6.25 -41.42
C ILE A 333 -10.40 -7.20 -42.23
N VAL A 334 -10.93 -6.76 -43.38
CA VAL A 334 -11.73 -7.61 -44.27
C VAL A 334 -10.91 -8.81 -44.76
N LYS A 335 -9.68 -8.57 -45.22
CA LYS A 335 -8.74 -9.62 -45.64
C LYS A 335 -8.46 -10.63 -44.50
N HIS A 336 -8.14 -10.14 -43.30
CA HIS A 336 -7.95 -11.00 -42.13
C HIS A 336 -9.19 -11.85 -41.80
N TRP A 337 -10.39 -11.31 -42.06
CA TRP A 337 -11.64 -12.00 -41.80
C TRP A 337 -11.96 -13.10 -42.82
N THR A 338 -11.72 -12.86 -44.11
CA THR A 338 -12.11 -13.74 -45.22
C THR A 338 -11.03 -14.72 -45.66
N GLU A 339 -9.77 -14.28 -45.68
CA GLU A 339 -8.63 -15.00 -46.27
C GLU A 339 -7.55 -15.33 -45.23
N GLY A 340 -7.44 -14.52 -44.18
CA GLY A 340 -6.29 -14.54 -43.27
C GLY A 340 -5.09 -13.75 -43.83
N ASP A 341 -3.96 -13.87 -43.17
CA ASP A 341 -2.67 -13.34 -43.65
C ASP A 341 -1.51 -14.20 -43.12
N PRO A 342 -1.09 -15.25 -43.86
CA PRO A 342 0.01 -16.12 -43.46
C PRO A 342 1.33 -15.38 -43.21
N ALA A 343 1.58 -14.25 -43.89
CA ALA A 343 2.80 -13.47 -43.70
C ALA A 343 2.85 -12.79 -42.31
N LEU A 344 1.69 -12.64 -41.65
CA LEU A 344 1.56 -12.10 -40.30
C LEU A 344 1.23 -13.19 -39.26
N GLY A 345 1.36 -14.47 -39.62
CA GLY A 345 1.04 -15.61 -38.75
C GLY A 345 -0.46 -15.91 -38.62
N LEU A 346 -1.32 -15.28 -39.43
CA LEU A 346 -2.76 -15.53 -39.45
C LEU A 346 -3.10 -16.52 -40.57
N HIS A 347 -2.80 -17.80 -40.38
CA HIS A 347 -3.01 -18.83 -41.41
C HIS A 347 -4.48 -19.18 -41.65
N THR A 348 -5.31 -19.12 -40.61
CA THR A 348 -6.75 -19.42 -40.69
C THR A 348 -7.53 -18.10 -40.68
N PRO A 349 -8.45 -17.86 -41.64
CA PRO A 349 -9.30 -16.68 -41.64
C PRO A 349 -10.06 -16.56 -40.32
N LEU A 350 -10.24 -15.33 -39.82
CA LEU A 350 -10.89 -15.14 -38.51
C LEU A 350 -12.32 -15.70 -38.47
N ARG A 351 -13.08 -15.64 -39.57
CA ARG A 351 -14.44 -16.19 -39.61
C ARG A 351 -14.51 -17.71 -39.35
N ASP A 352 -13.41 -18.42 -39.62
CA ASP A 352 -13.29 -19.87 -39.52
C ASP A 352 -12.63 -20.29 -38.19
N TRP A 353 -12.37 -19.33 -37.28
CA TRP A 353 -11.79 -19.63 -35.98
C TRP A 353 -12.79 -20.38 -35.07
N PRO A 354 -12.33 -21.43 -34.38
CA PRO A 354 -13.15 -22.11 -33.38
C PRO A 354 -13.59 -21.14 -32.27
N PRO A 355 -14.86 -21.17 -31.81
CA PRO A 355 -15.35 -20.28 -30.76
C PRO A 355 -14.54 -20.35 -29.46
N GLU A 356 -13.97 -21.51 -29.14
CA GLU A 356 -13.11 -21.71 -27.97
C GLU A 356 -11.85 -20.83 -27.99
N TRP A 357 -11.35 -20.42 -29.15
CA TRP A 357 -10.16 -19.56 -29.25
C TRP A 357 -10.45 -18.11 -28.87
N THR A 358 -11.71 -17.69 -28.98
CA THR A 358 -12.17 -16.33 -28.69
C THR A 358 -12.93 -16.23 -27.37
N ARG A 359 -13.23 -17.37 -26.72
CA ARG A 359 -13.92 -17.45 -25.41
C ARG A 359 -12.91 -17.66 -24.26
N HIS A 360 -13.33 -17.42 -23.02
CA HIS A 360 -12.56 -17.61 -21.78
C HIS A 360 -11.36 -16.66 -21.60
N ASN A 361 -10.20 -17.16 -21.15
CA ASN A 361 -9.02 -16.39 -20.72
C ASN A 361 -8.38 -15.53 -21.83
N ASN A 362 -8.85 -15.62 -23.07
CA ASN A 362 -8.31 -14.91 -24.23
C ASN A 362 -8.97 -13.53 -24.44
N ARG A 363 -9.14 -12.73 -23.37
CA ARG A 363 -9.85 -11.45 -23.43
C ARG A 363 -9.32 -10.49 -24.50
N LEU A 364 -7.99 -10.43 -24.69
CA LEU A 364 -7.37 -9.58 -25.70
C LEU A 364 -7.75 -10.00 -27.13
N PHE A 365 -7.79 -11.31 -27.42
CA PHE A 365 -8.23 -11.81 -28.71
C PHE A 365 -9.72 -11.62 -28.91
N ALA A 366 -10.54 -11.80 -27.87
CA ALA A 366 -11.98 -11.60 -27.93
C ALA A 366 -12.35 -10.17 -28.39
N VAL A 367 -11.68 -9.15 -27.85
CA VAL A 367 -11.92 -7.74 -28.23
C VAL A 367 -11.52 -7.48 -29.68
N LYS A 368 -10.30 -7.87 -30.08
CA LYS A 368 -9.83 -7.68 -31.46
C LYS A 368 -10.69 -8.45 -32.47
N TYR A 369 -11.05 -9.69 -32.15
CA TYR A 369 -11.92 -10.53 -32.96
C TYR A 369 -13.29 -9.87 -33.16
N HIS A 370 -13.91 -9.42 -32.07
CA HIS A 370 -15.21 -8.76 -32.12
C HIS A 370 -15.16 -7.49 -32.99
N GLN A 371 -14.16 -6.62 -32.78
CA GLN A 371 -14.00 -5.42 -33.60
C GLN A 371 -13.88 -5.73 -35.10
N ARG A 372 -13.06 -6.73 -35.45
CA ARG A 372 -12.87 -7.15 -36.84
C ARG A 372 -14.13 -7.76 -37.44
N SER A 373 -14.82 -8.60 -36.67
CA SER A 373 -16.08 -9.22 -37.08
C SER A 373 -17.11 -8.16 -37.44
N LEU A 374 -17.23 -7.09 -36.65
CA LEU A 374 -18.23 -6.05 -36.91
C LEU A 374 -17.91 -5.25 -38.16
N VAL A 375 -16.67 -4.81 -38.33
CA VAL A 375 -16.25 -4.07 -39.53
C VAL A 375 -16.40 -4.96 -40.78
N ALA A 376 -15.94 -6.20 -40.73
CA ALA A 376 -16.00 -7.10 -41.87
C ALA A 376 -17.44 -7.51 -42.21
N LEU A 377 -18.27 -7.88 -41.23
CA LEU A 377 -19.65 -8.29 -41.49
C LEU A 377 -20.52 -7.12 -41.96
N GLU A 378 -20.28 -5.90 -41.48
CA GLU A 378 -20.99 -4.71 -42.00
C GLU A 378 -20.65 -4.53 -43.49
N PHE A 379 -19.36 -4.56 -43.86
CA PHE A 379 -18.95 -4.46 -45.25
C PHE A 379 -19.51 -5.60 -46.13
N LEU A 380 -19.37 -6.84 -45.69
CA LEU A 380 -19.75 -8.03 -46.45
C LEU A 380 -21.27 -8.21 -46.55
N ASN A 381 -22.01 -8.04 -45.46
CA ASN A 381 -23.43 -8.37 -45.40
C ASN A 381 -24.31 -7.14 -45.67
N THR A 382 -24.05 -6.01 -45.02
CA THR A 382 -24.87 -4.81 -45.12
C THR A 382 -24.64 -4.09 -46.45
N TYR A 383 -23.37 -4.01 -46.88
CA TYR A 383 -22.98 -3.33 -48.13
C TYR A 383 -22.66 -4.29 -49.29
N ARG A 384 -22.81 -5.61 -49.10
CA ARG A 384 -22.59 -6.63 -50.14
C ARG A 384 -21.22 -6.54 -50.81
N SER A 385 -20.19 -6.17 -50.04
CA SER A 385 -18.84 -5.90 -50.54
C SER A 385 -18.72 -4.75 -51.54
N ASP A 386 -19.72 -3.86 -51.61
CA ASP A 386 -19.66 -2.63 -52.40
C ASP A 386 -18.89 -1.55 -51.64
N GLU A 387 -17.62 -1.40 -52.00
CA GLU A 387 -16.73 -0.44 -51.37
C GLU A 387 -17.18 1.01 -51.54
N THR A 388 -17.67 1.39 -52.72
CA THR A 388 -18.09 2.77 -52.98
C THR A 388 -19.24 3.16 -52.05
N ARG A 389 -20.24 2.27 -51.91
CA ARG A 389 -21.36 2.50 -50.99
C ARG A 389 -20.94 2.45 -49.53
N PHE A 390 -20.01 1.56 -49.17
CA PHE A 390 -19.49 1.46 -47.80
C PHE A 390 -18.75 2.74 -47.39
N LEU A 391 -17.86 3.26 -48.23
CA LEU A 391 -17.11 4.49 -47.95
C LEU A 391 -18.01 5.74 -47.98
N ALA A 392 -19.03 5.77 -48.84
CA ALA A 392 -20.02 6.85 -48.85
C ALA A 392 -20.84 6.90 -47.55
N ALA A 393 -21.14 5.74 -46.95
CA ALA A 393 -21.88 5.67 -45.70
C ALA A 393 -21.00 5.86 -44.46
N TYR A 394 -19.72 5.48 -44.54
CA TYR A 394 -18.76 5.58 -43.43
C TYR A 394 -17.49 6.35 -43.82
N PRO A 395 -17.59 7.69 -44.01
CA PRO A 395 -16.43 8.53 -44.31
C PRO A 395 -15.36 8.47 -43.20
N GLU A 396 -15.70 8.06 -41.98
CA GLU A 396 -14.78 7.83 -40.86
C GLU A 396 -13.71 6.77 -41.15
N ALA A 397 -13.92 5.91 -42.16
CA ALA A 397 -12.89 4.99 -42.65
C ALA A 397 -11.58 5.71 -42.95
N ALA A 398 -11.62 6.96 -43.45
CA ALA A 398 -10.44 7.78 -43.72
C ALA A 398 -9.60 8.07 -42.46
N LYS A 399 -10.22 8.12 -41.27
CA LYS A 399 -9.57 8.37 -39.97
C LYS A 399 -8.97 7.10 -39.37
N GLY A 400 -9.38 5.93 -39.84
CA GLY A 400 -8.89 4.61 -39.44
C GLY A 400 -9.96 3.70 -38.84
N HIS A 401 -9.62 2.40 -38.72
CA HIS A 401 -10.57 1.35 -38.32
C HIS A 401 -11.25 1.57 -36.96
N THR A 402 -10.61 2.25 -35.99
CA THR A 402 -11.26 2.55 -34.69
C THR A 402 -12.40 3.55 -34.86
N ALA A 403 -12.19 4.62 -35.65
CA ALA A 403 -13.24 5.60 -35.94
C ALA A 403 -14.38 4.96 -36.73
N LEU A 404 -14.03 4.14 -37.74
CA LEU A 404 -14.98 3.33 -38.50
C LEU A 404 -15.81 2.38 -37.60
N PHE A 405 -15.16 1.64 -36.71
CA PHE A 405 -15.84 0.73 -35.78
C PHE A 405 -16.85 1.46 -34.89
N ASN A 406 -16.52 2.66 -34.41
CA ASN A 406 -17.44 3.47 -33.62
C ASN A 406 -18.62 3.98 -34.47
N ALA A 407 -18.37 4.44 -35.68
CA ALA A 407 -19.42 4.87 -36.62
C ALA A 407 -20.39 3.72 -36.96
N ILE A 408 -19.87 2.51 -37.20
CA ILE A 408 -20.69 1.31 -37.43
C ILE A 408 -21.53 1.00 -36.20
N ASN A 409 -20.96 1.05 -34.99
CA ASN A 409 -21.74 0.80 -33.77
C ASN A 409 -22.88 1.82 -33.58
N LEU A 410 -22.63 3.10 -33.85
CA LEU A 410 -23.67 4.14 -33.81
C LEU A 410 -24.76 3.87 -34.84
N ALA A 411 -24.40 3.51 -36.07
CA ALA A 411 -25.36 3.16 -37.11
C ALA A 411 -26.20 1.93 -36.73
N ARG A 412 -25.58 0.88 -36.16
CA ARG A 412 -26.27 -0.32 -35.67
C ARG A 412 -27.22 -0.02 -34.50
N GLN A 413 -26.83 0.88 -33.60
CA GLN A 413 -27.70 1.36 -32.52
C GLN A 413 -28.90 2.13 -33.09
N ALA A 414 -28.70 3.00 -34.08
CA ALA A 414 -29.79 3.71 -34.75
C ALA A 414 -30.76 2.76 -35.51
N ARG A 415 -30.26 1.64 -36.02
CA ARG A 415 -31.08 0.57 -36.64
C ARG A 415 -31.76 -0.37 -35.62
N GLY A 416 -31.51 -0.21 -34.32
CA GLY A 416 -32.06 -1.08 -33.28
C GLY A 416 -31.42 -2.48 -33.21
N GLU A 417 -30.29 -2.71 -33.87
CA GLU A 417 -29.57 -4.00 -33.84
C GLU A 417 -28.74 -4.19 -32.56
N ARG A 418 -28.54 -3.12 -31.79
CA ARG A 418 -27.82 -3.12 -30.53
C ARG A 418 -28.69 -2.47 -29.48
N GLU A 419 -29.12 -3.26 -28.50
CA GLU A 419 -29.76 -2.73 -27.30
C GLU A 419 -28.78 -1.77 -26.62
N VAL A 420 -29.26 -0.56 -26.36
CA VAL A 420 -28.57 0.39 -25.50
C VAL A 420 -28.56 -0.27 -24.12
N ARG A 421 -27.39 -0.71 -23.67
CA ARG A 421 -27.22 -1.04 -22.26
C ARG A 421 -27.38 0.28 -21.50
N ALA A 422 -28.59 0.50 -21.01
CA ALA A 422 -28.96 1.61 -20.16
C ALA A 422 -28.14 1.58 -18.88
#